data_AF-A0A4W5MEP7-F1
#
_entry.id   AF-A0A4W5MEP7-F1
#
_cell.length_a   1.000
_cell.length_b   1.000
_cell.length_c   1.000
_cell.angle_alpha   90.00
_cell.angle_beta   90.00
_cell.angle_gamma   90.00
#
_symmetry.space_group_name_H-M   'P 1'
#
loop_
_entity.id
_entity.type
_entity.pdbx_description
1 polymer ?
#
loop_
_entity_poly.entity_id
_entity_poly.type
_entity_poly.pdbx_seq_one_letter_code
_entity_poly.pdbx_strand_id
1 'polypeptide(L)' 'MFLVSSCVHGHDEQGRLLRRTLMRYVNLTSLLIFRSVSTAVCKRFPTMEHVVEAGTTPRG' A
#
# COMPACT_ATOMS: atom_id res chain seq x y z
N MET A 1 -0.06 -6.31 -9.90
CA MET A 1 0.61 -7.31 -9.03
C MET A 1 1.54 -8.22 -9.83
N PHE A 2 1.08 -8.81 -10.93
CA PHE A 2 1.90 -9.68 -11.81
C PHE A 2 3.19 -9.02 -12.28
N LEU A 3 3.12 -7.79 -12.80
CA LEU A 3 4.28 -7.05 -13.31
C LEU A 3 5.35 -6.77 -12.24
N VAL A 4 4.97 -6.43 -11.01
CA VAL A 4 5.95 -6.18 -9.94
C VAL A 4 6.68 -7.48 -9.56
N SER A 5 5.99 -8.62 -9.59
CA SER A 5 6.61 -9.93 -9.33
C SER A 5 7.49 -10.41 -10.48
N SER A 6 7.12 -10.08 -11.72
CA SER A 6 7.83 -10.53 -12.93
C SER A 6 8.98 -9.59 -13.34
N CYS A 7 8.94 -8.30 -13.00
CA CYS A 7 9.97 -7.34 -13.38
C CYS A 7 11.04 -7.17 -12.30
N VAL A 8 10.69 -7.33 -11.02
CA VAL A 8 11.64 -7.24 -9.91
C VAL A 8 12.26 -8.61 -9.68
N HIS A 9 13.34 -8.87 -10.42
CA HIS A 9 14.19 -10.04 -10.26
C HIS A 9 15.14 -9.85 -9.07
N GLY A 10 15.40 -10.93 -8.34
CA GLY A 10 16.19 -10.92 -7.10
C GLY A 10 15.53 -11.75 -6.03
N HIS A 11 16.17 -12.86 -5.65
CA HIS A 11 15.79 -13.69 -4.50
C HIS A 11 16.37 -13.13 -3.19
N ASP A 12 17.08 -12.01 -3.27
CA ASP A 12 17.70 -11.33 -2.15
C ASP A 12 16.68 -10.53 -1.33
N GLU A 13 17.05 -10.28 -0.08
CA GLU A 13 16.31 -9.46 0.90
C GLU A 13 15.86 -8.12 0.28
N GLN A 14 16.74 -7.48 -0.50
CA GLN A 14 16.45 -6.22 -1.20
C GLN A 14 15.36 -6.35 -2.26
N GLY A 15 15.37 -7.42 -3.07
CA GLY A 15 14.32 -7.66 -4.05
C GLY A 15 12.97 -7.90 -3.39
N ARG A 16 12.97 -8.61 -2.25
CA ARG A 16 11.77 -8.83 -1.42
C ARG A 16 11.24 -7.52 -0.84
N LEU A 17 12.11 -6.69 -0.27
CA LEU A 17 11.77 -5.37 0.26
C LEU A 17 11.21 -4.46 -0.84
N LEU A 18 11.86 -4.42 -2.00
CA LEU A 18 11.42 -3.59 -3.12
C LEU A 18 10.01 -4.00 -3.62
N ARG A 19 9.75 -5.31 -3.80
CA ARG A 19 8.41 -5.81 -4.17
C ARG A 19 7.36 -5.43 -3.12
N ARG A 20 7.67 -5.56 -1.82
CA ARG A 20 6.76 -5.17 -0.73
C ARG A 20 6.47 -3.67 -0.74
N THR A 21 7.50 -2.83 -0.88
CA THR A 21 7.37 -1.37 -0.90
C THR A 21 6.56 -0.90 -2.10
N LEU A 22 6.82 -1.44 -3.30
CA LEU A 22 6.06 -1.10 -4.51
C LEU A 22 4.56 -1.46 -4.35
N MET A 23 4.27 -2.67 -3.85
CA MET A 23 2.89 -3.07 -3.60
C MET A 23 2.20 -2.20 -2.53
N ARG A 24 2.95 -1.78 -1.51
CA ARG A 24 2.44 -0.90 -0.45
C ARG A 24 2.11 0.49 -1.01
N TYR A 25 2.91 1.03 -1.93
CA TYR A 25 2.57 2.28 -2.64
C TYR A 25 1.35 2.15 -3.52
N VAL A 26 1.22 1.08 -4.31
CA VAL A 26 0.02 0.86 -5.14
C VAL A 26 -1.24 0.81 -4.28
N ASN A 27 -1.21 0.05 -3.18
CA ASN A 27 -2.35 -0.03 -2.26
C ASN A 27 -2.67 1.32 -1.60
N LEU A 28 -1.65 2.10 -1.23
CA LEU A 28 -1.82 3.44 -0.69
C LEU A 28 -2.49 4.37 -1.71
N THR A 29 -2.03 4.37 -2.97
CA THR A 29 -2.63 5.18 -4.04
C THR A 29 -4.08 4.78 -4.28
N SER A 30 -4.39 3.48 -4.36
CA SER A 30 -5.77 3.02 -4.49
C SER A 30 -6.65 3.47 -3.32
N LEU A 31 -6.15 3.38 -2.09
CA LEU A 31 -6.88 3.84 -0.90
C LEU A 31 -7.15 5.34 -0.94
N LEU A 32 -6.17 6.15 -1.34
CA LEU A 32 -6.34 7.61 -1.49
C LEU A 32 -7.38 7.96 -2.54
N ILE A 33 -7.37 7.29 -3.69
CA ILE A 33 -8.38 7.47 -4.74
C ILE A 33 -9.76 7.07 -4.23
N PHE A 34 -9.88 5.88 -3.62
CA PHE A 34 -11.15 5.40 -3.08
C PHE A 34 -11.67 6.29 -1.96
N ARG A 35 -10.80 6.87 -1.12
CA ARG A 35 -11.19 7.83 -0.10
C ARG A 35 -11.84 9.09 -0.70
N SER A 36 -11.39 9.54 -1.87
CA SER A 36 -11.94 10.71 -2.56
C SER A 36 -13.28 10.44 -3.26
N VAL A 37 -13.55 9.21 -3.69
CA VAL A 37 -14.77 8.88 -4.48
C VAL A 37 -15.81 8.05 -3.71
N SER A 38 -15.42 7.37 -2.63
CA SER A 38 -16.29 6.49 -1.84
C SER A 38 -16.49 7.03 -0.44
N THR A 39 -17.75 7.32 -0.10
CA THR A 39 -18.16 7.77 1.25
C THR A 39 -17.88 6.71 2.32
N ALA A 40 -17.94 5.42 1.98
CA ALA A 40 -17.62 4.33 2.91
C ALA A 40 -16.13 4.34 3.30
N VAL A 41 -15.25 4.56 2.32
CA VAL A 41 -13.79 4.64 2.56
C VAL A 41 -13.43 5.95 3.26
N CYS A 42 -14.08 7.06 2.89
CA CYS A 42 -13.91 8.33 3.58
C CYS A 42 -14.33 8.25 5.06
N LYS A 43 -15.45 7.59 5.39
CA LYS A 43 -15.87 7.36 6.79
C LYS A 43 -14.89 6.49 7.58
N ARG A 44 -14.27 5.51 6.92
CA ARG A 44 -13.30 4.59 7.55
C ARG A 44 -11.92 5.21 7.73
N PHE A 45 -11.54 6.13 6.84
CA PHE A 45 -10.28 6.87 6.90
C PHE A 45 -10.55 8.39 6.82
N PRO A 46 -11.14 9.00 7.85
CA PRO A 46 -11.60 10.39 7.77
C PRO A 46 -10.45 11.39 7.74
N THR A 47 -9.30 11.10 8.36
CA THR A 47 -8.10 11.94 8.31
C THR A 47 -6.90 11.19 7.74
N MET A 48 -5.85 11.94 7.37
CA MET A 48 -4.62 11.32 6.87
C MET A 48 -3.89 10.53 7.96
N GLU A 49 -4.07 10.88 9.24
CA GLU A 49 -3.53 10.11 10.37
C GLU A 49 -4.10 8.69 10.42
N HIS A 50 -5.40 8.52 10.15
CA HIS A 50 -6.02 7.19 10.06
C HIS A 50 -5.42 6.35 8.92
N VAL A 51 -5.03 6.99 7.83
CA VAL A 51 -4.35 6.33 6.70
C VAL A 51 -2.94 5.90 7.10
N VAL A 52 -2.20 6.78 7.79
CA VAL A 52 -0.86 6.49 8.29
C VAL A 52 -0.92 5.34 9.28
N GLU A 53 -1.79 5.41 10.29
CA GLU A 53 -1.96 4.39 11.34
C GLU A 53 -2.26 3.00 10.76
N ALA A 54 -3.15 2.92 9.77
CA ALA A 54 -3.46 1.68 9.06
C ALA A 54 -2.32 1.17 8.19
N GLY A 55 -1.44 2.06 7.74
CA GLY A 55 -0.25 1.74 6.96
C GLY A 55 0.98 1.41 7.81
N THR A 56 1.06 1.90 9.06
CA THR A 56 2.21 1.76 9.97
C THR A 56 2.10 0.59 10.91
N THR A 57 0.99 -0.16 10.95
CA THR A 57 0.89 -1.37 11.77
C THR A 57 1.98 -2.35 11.33
N PRO A 58 3.02 -2.58 12.16
CA PRO A 58 4.02 -3.58 11.84
C PRO A 58 3.30 -4.91 11.94
N ARG A 59 3.16 -5.61 10.81
CA ARG A 59 3.07 -7.07 10.92
C ARG A 59 4.46 -7.50 11.36
N GLY A 60 4.54 -7.96 12.62
CA GLY A 60 5.75 -8.40 13.30
C GLY A 60 6.58 -9.41 12.51
#